data_AF-A0A920FW49-F1
#
_entry.id   AF-A0A920FW49-F1
#
_cell.length_a   1.000
_cell.length_b   1.000
_cell.length_c   1.000
_cell.angle_alpha   90.00
_cell.angle_beta   90.00
_cell.angle_gamma   90.00
#
_symmetry.space_group_name_H-M   'P 1'
#
loop_
_entity.id
_entity.type
_entity.pdbx_description
1 polymer ?
#
loop_
_entity_poly.entity_id
_entity_poly.type
_entity_poly.pdbx_seq_one_letter_code
_entity_poly.pdbx_strand_id
1 'polypeptide(L)'
;MVFSPKLKLYNINAITPDSDAQGEVAVKLEHLNKEFIGKASDIDIIVASAKSYINAINKILNFEKNSNMQEGVSEISISNMKGI
;
A
#
# COMPACT_ATOMS: atom_id res chain seq x y z
N MET A 1 8.10 -8.08 -15.41
CA MET A 1 8.60 -7.58 -14.11
C MET A 1 7.76 -8.23 -13.03
N VAL A 2 8.35 -8.93 -12.05
CA VAL A 2 7.60 -9.68 -11.03
C VAL A 2 7.28 -8.75 -9.87
N PHE A 3 6.01 -8.70 -9.45
CA PHE A 3 5.59 -7.95 -8.26
C PHE A 3 6.09 -8.68 -7.01
N SER A 4 7.10 -8.11 -6.34
CA SER A 4 7.78 -8.75 -5.20
C SER A 4 8.13 -7.73 -4.09
N PRO A 5 7.13 -7.18 -3.38
CA PRO A 5 7.37 -6.29 -2.25
C PRO A 5 8.05 -7.03 -1.08
N LYS A 6 8.98 -6.36 -0.40
CA LYS A 6 9.70 -6.91 0.77
C LYS A 6 9.05 -6.48 2.07
N LEU A 7 8.81 -7.40 2.99
CA LEU A 7 8.33 -7.08 4.33
C LEU A 7 9.44 -6.41 5.15
N LYS A 8 9.17 -5.24 5.70
CA LYS A 8 10.12 -4.48 6.54
C LYS A 8 9.72 -4.45 8.00
N LEU A 9 8.42 -4.35 8.27
CA LEU A 9 7.89 -4.29 9.62
C LEU A 9 6.52 -4.95 9.68
N TYR A 10 6.32 -5.69 10.75
CA TYR A 10 5.04 -6.25 11.16
C TYR A 10 4.90 -5.94 12.65
N ASN A 11 3.89 -5.16 13.01
CA ASN A 11 3.66 -4.74 14.39
C ASN A 11 2.21 -4.97 14.78
N ILE A 12 2.01 -5.54 15.97
CA ILE A 12 0.70 -5.78 16.58
C ILE A 12 0.60 -4.94 17.84
N ASN A 13 -0.50 -4.21 17.98
CA ASN A 13 -0.86 -3.51 19.20
C ASN A 13 -2.20 -4.05 19.72
N ALA A 14 -2.23 -4.51 20.96
CA ALA A 14 -3.47 -4.80 21.66
C ALA A 14 -4.03 -3.49 22.24
N ILE A 15 -5.27 -3.14 21.89
CA ILE A 15 -5.88 -1.88 22.35
C ILE A 15 -6.44 -2.04 23.77
N THR A 16 -6.97 -3.21 24.13
CA THR A 16 -7.49 -3.49 25.48
C THR A 16 -7.06 -4.89 25.97
N PRO A 17 -7.04 -5.13 27.28
CA PRO A 17 -6.64 -6.42 27.86
C PRO A 17 -7.77 -7.45 27.99
N ASP A 18 -9.03 -7.05 27.79
CA ASP A 18 -10.20 -7.92 27.98
C ASP A 18 -10.51 -8.79 26.74
N SER A 19 -11.38 -9.80 26.90
CA SER A 19 -11.71 -10.79 25.85
C SER A 19 -12.27 -10.20 24.54
N ASP A 20 -12.73 -8.95 24.57
CA ASP A 20 -13.23 -8.21 23.40
C ASP A 20 -12.16 -7.28 22.79
N ALA A 21 -10.90 -7.54 23.08
CA ALA A 21 -9.78 -6.73 22.63
C ALA A 21 -9.68 -6.69 21.10
N GLN A 22 -9.84 -5.48 20.57
CA GLN A 22 -9.54 -5.20 19.17
C GLN A 22 -8.02 -5.08 19.01
N GLY A 23 -7.43 -5.88 18.12
CA GLY A 23 -6.01 -5.82 17.79
C GLY A 23 -5.77 -4.92 16.57
N GLU A 24 -4.89 -3.91 16.69
CA GLU A 24 -4.40 -3.15 15.55
C GLU A 24 -3.13 -3.81 15.00
N VAL A 25 -3.10 -4.04 13.69
CA VAL A 25 -1.93 -4.54 12.96
C VAL A 25 -1.46 -3.51 11.95
N ALA A 26 -0.15 -3.27 11.95
CA ALA A 26 0.53 -2.45 10.95
C ALA A 26 1.57 -3.30 10.20
N VAL A 27 1.47 -3.31 8.87
CA VAL A 27 2.42 -3.94 7.95
C VAL A 27 3.10 -2.85 7.14
N LYS A 28 4.44 -2.91 7.06
CA LYS A 28 5.24 -2.07 6.18
C LYS A 28 5.90 -2.93 5.11
N LEU A 29 5.62 -2.59 3.85
CA LEU A 29 6.22 -3.20 2.67
C LEU A 29 7.16 -2.20 1.99
N GLU A 30 8.27 -2.69 1.45
CA GLU A 30 9.18 -1.95 0.59
C GLU A 30 9.03 -2.43 -0.86
N HIS A 31 8.80 -1.50 -1.78
CA HIS A 31 8.71 -1.77 -3.21
C HIS A 31 9.29 -0.60 -3.99
N LEU A 32 10.14 -0.86 -5.00
CA LEU A 32 10.82 0.18 -5.79
C LEU A 32 11.52 1.24 -4.92
N ASN A 33 12.20 0.83 -3.85
CA ASN A 33 12.84 1.69 -2.85
C ASN A 33 11.89 2.67 -2.13
N LYS A 34 10.58 2.40 -2.14
CA LYS A 34 9.55 3.16 -1.41
C LYS A 34 8.89 2.29 -0.37
N GLU A 35 8.52 2.89 0.75
CA GLU A 35 7.83 2.21 1.85
C GLU A 35 6.31 2.48 1.80
N PHE A 36 5.54 1.44 2.03
CA PHE A 36 4.08 1.46 2.03
C PHE A 36 3.57 0.81 3.30
N ILE A 37 2.81 1.56 4.08
CA ILE A 37 2.28 1.09 5.37
C ILE A 37 0.78 0.81 5.21
N GLY A 38 0.39 -0.43 5.45
CA GLY A 38 -0.99 -0.85 5.60
C GLY A 38 -1.32 -1.05 7.07
N LYS A 39 -2.53 -0.64 7.47
CA LYS A 39 -3.05 -0.82 8.83
C LYS A 39 -4.43 -1.46 8.78
N ALA A 40 -4.75 -2.25 9.78
CA ALA A 40 -6.10 -2.76 9.98
C ALA A 40 -6.30 -3.08 11.45
N SER A 41 -7.55 -3.14 11.87
CA SER A 41 -7.90 -3.47 13.24
C SER A 41 -9.07 -4.43 13.24
N ASP A 42 -8.98 -5.50 14.02
CA ASP A 42 -9.96 -6.59 14.08
C ASP A 42 -9.84 -7.33 15.42
N ILE A 43 -10.91 -8.00 15.85
CA ILE A 43 -10.89 -8.86 17.04
C ILE A 43 -10.05 -10.11 16.74
N ASP A 44 -10.07 -10.59 15.50
CA ASP A 44 -9.20 -11.66 15.04
C ASP A 44 -7.89 -11.09 14.47
N ILE A 45 -6.78 -11.36 15.16
CA ILE A 45 -5.46 -10.87 14.79
C ILE A 45 -5.00 -11.34 13.41
N ILE A 46 -5.41 -12.52 12.97
CA ILE A 46 -5.08 -13.07 11.65
C ILE A 46 -5.83 -12.30 10.57
N VAL A 47 -7.10 -11.98 10.82
CA VAL A 47 -7.91 -11.14 9.92
C VAL A 47 -7.34 -9.73 9.84
N ALA A 48 -6.98 -9.10 10.97
CA ALA A 48 -6.31 -7.80 11.00
C ALA A 48 -4.99 -7.84 10.21
N SER A 49 -4.21 -8.92 10.37
CA SER A 49 -2.94 -9.09 9.67
C SER A 49 -3.15 -9.16 8.15
N ALA A 50 -4.09 -10.00 7.69
CA ALA A 50 -4.41 -10.11 6.27
C ALA A 50 -4.90 -8.77 5.69
N LYS A 51 -5.82 -8.09 6.39
CA LYS A 51 -6.33 -6.77 5.97
C LYS A 51 -5.22 -5.72 5.89
N SER A 52 -4.33 -5.68 6.87
CA SER A 52 -3.21 -4.71 6.88
C SER A 52 -2.25 -4.96 5.71
N TYR A 53 -1.96 -6.22 5.37
CA TYR A 53 -1.12 -6.58 4.23
C TYR A 53 -1.76 -6.18 2.89
N ILE A 54 -3.05 -6.50 2.71
CA ILE A 54 -3.82 -6.09 1.52
C ILE A 54 -3.84 -4.57 1.38
N ASN A 55 -4.02 -3.84 2.49
CA ASN A 55 -3.98 -2.38 2.49
C ASN A 55 -2.62 -1.83 2.06
N ALA A 56 -1.51 -2.46 2.43
CA ALA A 56 -0.18 -2.09 1.96
C ALA A 56 -0.02 -2.34 0.46
N ILE A 57 -0.48 -3.49 -0.06
CA ILE A 57 -0.47 -3.81 -1.50
C ILE A 57 -1.29 -2.82 -2.30
N ASN A 58 -2.51 -2.50 -1.86
CA ASN A 58 -3.38 -1.55 -2.56
C ASN A 58 -2.72 -0.17 -2.69
N LYS A 59 -1.96 0.25 -1.67
CA LYS A 59 -1.17 1.48 -1.75
C LYS A 59 -0.04 1.41 -2.77
N ILE A 60 0.63 0.26 -2.89
CA ILE A 60 1.65 0.03 -3.93
C ILE A 60 1.02 0.12 -5.32
N LEU A 61 -0.06 -0.61 -5.57
CA LEU A 61 -0.72 -0.65 -6.88
C LEU A 61 -1.29 0.71 -7.28
N ASN A 62 -1.86 1.45 -6.33
CA ASN A 62 -2.31 2.82 -6.57
C ASN A 62 -1.13 3.74 -6.90
N PHE A 63 0.01 3.58 -6.22
CA PHE A 63 1.21 4.34 -6.53
C PHE A 63 1.71 4.05 -7.96
N GLU A 64 1.83 2.77 -8.35
CA GLU A 64 2.23 2.38 -9.71
C GLU A 64 1.28 2.90 -10.79
N LYS A 65 -0.03 2.83 -10.55
CA LYS A 65 -1.04 3.37 -11.46
C LYS A 65 -0.87 4.89 -11.65
N ASN A 66 -0.67 5.62 -10.55
CA ASN A 66 -0.50 7.08 -10.62
C ASN A 66 0.82 7.51 -11.27
N SER A 67 1.90 6.72 -11.17
CA SER A 67 3.13 6.97 -11.93
C SER A 67 2.92 6.80 -13.44
N ASN A 68 2.17 5.79 -13.86
CA ASN A 68 1.91 5.53 -15.29
C ASN A 68 0.97 6.59 -15.91
N MET A 69 0.10 7.22 -15.11
CA MET A 69 -0.79 8.29 -15.59
C MET A 69 -0.05 9.61 -15.85
N GLN A 70 1.15 9.84 -15.30
CA GLN A 70 1.92 11.07 -15.55
C GLN A 70 2.70 11.04 -16.87
N GLU A 71 3.07 9.86 -17.37
CA GLU A 71 3.75 9.73 -18.67
C GLU A 71 2.80 9.98 -19.85
N GLY A 72 1.52 9.65 -19.73
CA GLY A 72 0.54 9.85 -20.80
C GLY A 72 0.12 11.31 -21.05
N VAL A 73 0.21 12.19 -20.05
CA VAL A 73 -0.20 13.62 -20.20
C VAL A 73 0.87 14.50 -20.83
N SER A 74 2.15 14.12 -20.73
CA SER A 74 3.25 14.89 -21.33
C SER A 74 3.33 14.69 -22.86
N GLU A 75 3.08 13.48 -23.36
CA GLU A 75 3.09 13.21 -24.81
C GLU A 75 1.94 13.89 -25.56
N ILE A 76 0.74 13.95 -24.98
CA ILE A 76 -0.44 14.60 -25.61
C ILE A 76 -0.19 16.10 -25.77
N SER A 77 0.50 16.74 -24.81
CA SER A 77 0.77 18.18 -24.85
C SER A 77 1.86 18.56 -25.85
N ILE A 78 2.88 17.71 -26.05
CA ILE A 78 3.97 17.99 -27.01
C ILE A 78 3.51 17.72 -28.46
N SER A 79 2.65 16.72 -28.67
CA SER A 79 2.10 16.38 -29.99
C SER A 79 1.24 17.51 -30.56
N ASN A 80 0.45 18.18 -29.72
CA ASN A 80 -0.45 19.25 -30.13
C ASN A 80 0.23 20.60 -30.40
N MET A 81 1.52 20.74 -30.09
CA MET A 81 2.28 21.98 -30.31
C MET A 81 3.24 21.90 -31.50
N LYS A 82 3.47 20.71 -32.07
CA LYS A 82 4.38 20.50 -33.21
C LYS A 82 3.72 20.62 -34.59
N GLY A 83 2.46 21.05 -34.63
CA GLY A 83 1.61 21.10 -35.84
C GLY A 83 1.13 22.50 -36.25
N ILE A 84 1.81 23.57 -35.82
CA ILE A 84 1.56 24.95 -36.29
C ILE A 84 2.83 25.49 -36.92
#